data_AF-A0A9Q1A7K5-F1
#
_entry.id   AF-A0A9Q1A7K5-F1
#
_cell.length_a   1.000
_cell.length_b   1.000
_cell.length_c   1.000
_cell.angle_alpha   90.00
_cell.angle_beta   90.00
_cell.angle_gamma   90.00
#
_symmetry.space_group_name_H-M   'P 1'
#
loop_
_entity.id
_entity.type
_entity.pdbx_description
1 polymer ?
#
loop_
_entity_poly.entity_id
_entity_poly.type
_entity_poly.pdbx_seq_one_letter_code
_entity_poly.pdbx_strand_id
1 'polypeptide(L)'
;MWRNISEDKRTFITFFDCLWFNLYTKASFKGRVLTWIKKKQIFSKKYVLVPIVRWSHWSLLILCHLGESLQSKLRTPCMLLLDSLEKAGPSCLEPDIRKFVLDIYKSEGRAENTELISKIPLLVPKVPQQRGGEECGNYVLYYINLFVQGAPENFSMDDYPYFMKQNWFSHECLEAFFEKLEPIEM
;
A
#
# COMPACT_ATOMS: atom_id res chain seq x y z
N MET A 1 9.14 -7.40 -13.79
CA MET A 1 8.14 -7.67 -12.73
C MET A 1 6.69 -7.44 -13.16
N TRP A 2 6.28 -6.20 -13.46
CA TRP A 2 4.86 -5.83 -13.66
C TRP A 2 4.18 -6.42 -14.91
N ARG A 3 4.98 -6.84 -15.90
CA ARG A 3 4.48 -7.51 -17.11
C ARG A 3 3.85 -8.88 -16.83
N ASN A 4 4.21 -9.52 -15.72
CA ASN A 4 3.77 -10.88 -15.37
C ASN A 4 2.52 -10.92 -14.47
N ILE A 5 1.94 -9.77 -14.13
CA ILE A 5 0.65 -9.71 -13.42
C ILE A 5 -0.46 -10.05 -14.41
N SER A 6 -1.27 -11.07 -14.10
CA SER A 6 -2.41 -11.45 -14.93
C SER A 6 -3.37 -10.27 -15.16
N GLU A 7 -4.02 -10.27 -16.30
CA GLU A 7 -4.94 -9.18 -16.67
C GLU A 7 -6.08 -9.03 -15.65
N ASP A 8 -6.59 -10.15 -15.14
CA ASP A 8 -7.57 -10.18 -14.06
C ASP A 8 -7.12 -9.39 -12.83
N LYS A 9 -5.87 -9.57 -12.40
CA LYS A 9 -5.31 -8.86 -11.23
C LYS A 9 -5.16 -7.36 -11.45
N ARG A 10 -4.93 -6.92 -12.70
CA ARG A 10 -4.85 -5.50 -13.05
C ARG A 10 -6.21 -4.80 -13.01
N THR A 11 -7.31 -5.56 -13.09
CA THR A 11 -8.65 -4.97 -12.98
C THR A 11 -8.91 -4.45 -11.56
N PHE A 12 -8.43 -5.15 -10.53
CA PHE A 12 -8.72 -4.83 -9.13
C PHE A 12 -7.54 -4.27 -8.32
N ILE A 13 -6.31 -4.35 -8.79
CA ILE A 13 -5.13 -3.73 -8.17
C ILE A 13 -4.62 -2.57 -9.01
N THR A 14 -4.28 -1.46 -8.36
CA THR A 14 -3.50 -0.39 -8.98
C THR A 14 -2.33 0.03 -8.11
N PHE A 15 -1.38 0.76 -8.69
CA PHE A 15 -0.18 1.24 -8.00
C PHE A 15 0.03 2.72 -8.26
N PHE A 16 0.56 3.39 -7.24
CA PHE A 16 1.08 4.75 -7.34
C PHE A 16 2.57 4.72 -7.59
N ASP A 17 3.06 5.79 -8.20
CA ASP A 17 4.49 6.07 -8.25
C ASP A 17 4.99 6.40 -6.83
N CYS A 18 6.19 5.94 -6.51
CA CYS A 18 6.79 6.08 -5.18
C CYS A 18 6.99 7.55 -4.74
N LEU A 19 6.99 8.49 -5.69
CA LEU A 19 7.12 9.91 -5.41
C LEU A 19 5.79 10.56 -5.03
N TRP A 20 4.64 9.94 -5.34
CA TRP A 20 3.33 10.61 -5.20
C TRP A 20 3.02 10.99 -3.76
N PHE A 21 3.28 10.11 -2.79
CA PHE A 21 3.04 10.41 -1.39
C PHE A 21 3.96 11.55 -0.89
N ASN A 22 5.24 11.52 -1.26
CA ASN A 22 6.20 12.58 -0.91
C ASN A 22 5.86 13.93 -1.57
N LEU A 23 5.40 13.91 -2.83
CA LEU A 23 4.95 15.11 -3.52
C LEU A 23 3.65 15.64 -2.92
N TYR A 24 2.73 14.77 -2.50
CA TYR A 24 1.48 15.18 -1.87
C TYR A 24 1.70 16.00 -0.59
N THR A 25 2.71 15.66 0.21
CA THR A 25 3.00 16.41 1.45
C THR A 25 3.56 17.82 1.18
N LYS A 26 3.99 18.11 -0.06
CA LYS A 26 4.42 19.45 -0.49
C LYS A 26 3.21 20.23 -0.99
N ALA A 27 2.88 21.33 -0.31
CA ALA A 27 1.68 22.13 -0.60
C ALA A 27 1.55 22.54 -2.08
N SER A 28 2.66 22.86 -2.75
CA SER A 28 2.69 23.23 -4.18
C SER A 28 2.34 22.10 -5.14
N PHE A 29 2.49 20.84 -4.74
CA PHE A 29 2.22 19.67 -5.57
C PHE A 29 0.94 18.92 -5.18
N LYS A 30 0.41 19.14 -3.97
CA LYS A 30 -0.79 18.47 -3.43
C LYS A 30 -1.94 18.37 -4.44
N GLY A 31 -2.38 19.49 -5.02
CA GLY A 31 -3.50 19.51 -5.97
C GLY A 31 -3.22 18.71 -7.26
N ARG A 32 -1.97 18.75 -7.73
CA ARG A 32 -1.53 17.99 -8.91
C ARG A 32 -1.54 16.48 -8.64
N VAL A 33 -1.04 16.06 -7.48
CA VAL A 33 -1.05 14.65 -7.07
C VAL A 33 -2.48 14.13 -6.95
N LEU A 34 -3.39 14.88 -6.30
CA LEU A 34 -4.80 14.48 -6.21
C LEU A 34 -5.46 14.35 -7.59
N THR A 35 -5.11 15.22 -8.54
CA THR A 35 -5.56 15.10 -9.93
C THR A 35 -5.04 13.83 -10.61
N TRP A 36 -3.78 13.45 -10.37
CA TRP A 36 -3.23 12.19 -10.89
C TRP A 36 -3.89 10.95 -10.28
N ILE A 37 -4.16 10.99 -8.97
CA ILE A 37 -4.87 9.93 -8.25
C ILE A 37 -6.28 9.76 -8.80
N LYS A 38 -7.01 10.86 -9.02
CA LYS A 38 -8.35 10.84 -9.62
C LYS A 38 -8.37 10.15 -10.98
N LYS A 39 -7.36 10.38 -11.81
CA LYS A 39 -7.23 9.69 -13.12
C LYS A 39 -7.03 8.18 -13.00
N LYS A 40 -6.54 7.66 -11.87
CA LYS A 40 -6.37 6.22 -11.62
C LYS A 40 -7.68 5.51 -11.24
N GLN A 41 -8.76 6.26 -10.98
CA GLN A 41 -10.09 5.70 -10.65
C GLN A 41 -10.01 4.70 -9.49
N ILE A 42 -9.27 5.05 -8.44
CA ILE A 42 -8.89 4.11 -7.37
C ILE A 42 -10.07 3.53 -6.59
N PHE A 43 -11.21 4.23 -6.58
CA PHE A 43 -12.43 3.78 -5.93
C PHE A 43 -13.10 2.60 -6.66
N SER A 44 -12.71 2.31 -7.90
CA SER A 44 -13.11 1.08 -8.60
C SER A 44 -12.17 -0.10 -8.34
N LYS A 45 -11.10 0.12 -7.57
CA LYS A 45 -10.06 -0.87 -7.28
C LYS A 45 -10.27 -1.45 -5.89
N LYS A 46 -9.98 -2.74 -5.74
CA LYS A 46 -9.96 -3.43 -4.45
C LYS A 46 -8.71 -3.05 -3.66
N TYR A 47 -7.58 -2.88 -4.34
CA TYR A 47 -6.30 -2.55 -3.70
C TYR A 47 -5.56 -1.44 -4.45
N VAL A 48 -5.01 -0.50 -3.67
CA VAL A 48 -4.10 0.53 -4.16
C VAL A 48 -2.78 0.38 -3.42
N LEU A 49 -1.71 0.06 -4.15
CA LEU A 49 -0.36 -0.07 -3.62
C LEU A 49 0.35 1.27 -3.69
N VAL A 50 0.77 1.77 -2.55
CA VAL A 50 1.39 3.10 -2.38
C VAL A 50 2.75 2.93 -1.69
N PRO A 51 3.84 2.81 -2.47
CA PRO A 51 5.18 2.89 -1.91
C PRO A 51 5.41 4.27 -1.30
N ILE A 52 5.89 4.32 -0.06
CA ILE A 52 6.18 5.56 0.67
C ILE A 52 7.69 5.67 0.87
N VAL A 53 8.25 6.81 0.48
CA VAL A 53 9.67 7.16 0.70
C VAL A 53 9.76 8.38 1.60
N ARG A 54 10.20 8.17 2.85
CA ARG A 54 10.31 9.21 3.88
C ARG A 54 11.58 8.96 4.70
N TRP A 55 12.40 10.00 4.89
CA TRP A 55 13.62 9.93 5.71
C TRP A 55 14.56 8.77 5.34
N SER A 56 14.78 8.58 4.04
CA SER A 56 15.60 7.48 3.49
C SER A 56 15.09 6.07 3.83
N HIS A 57 13.81 5.94 4.21
CA HIS A 57 13.16 4.69 4.52
C HIS A 57 11.99 4.43 3.56
N TRP A 58 11.88 3.18 3.12
CA TRP A 58 10.81 2.69 2.27
C TRP A 58 9.82 1.88 3.10
N SER A 59 8.54 2.21 2.98
CA SER A 59 7.43 1.40 3.50
C SER A 59 6.35 1.26 2.44
N LEU A 60 5.43 0.32 2.63
CA LEU A 60 4.33 0.07 1.71
C LEU A 60 3.00 0.33 2.42
N LEU A 61 2.25 1.32 1.93
CA LEU A 61 0.85 1.52 2.28
C LEU A 61 -0.03 0.81 1.24
N ILE A 62 -0.99 0.02 1.71
CA ILE A 62 -2.01 -0.62 0.88
C ILE A 62 -3.36 -0.07 1.31
N LEU A 63 -4.08 0.55 0.37
CA LEU A 63 -5.45 1.00 0.59
C LEU A 63 -6.39 -0.10 0.10
N CYS A 64 -7.18 -0.65 1.01
CA CYS A 64 -8.10 -1.75 0.74
C CYS A 64 -9.53 -1.20 0.64
N HIS A 65 -10.23 -1.58 -0.43
CA HIS A 65 -11.67 -1.40 -0.61
C HIS A 65 -12.19 0.02 -0.41
N LEU A 66 -11.43 1.06 -0.77
CA LEU A 66 -11.85 2.46 -0.56
C LEU A 66 -13.18 2.83 -1.23
N GLY A 67 -13.55 2.13 -2.31
CA GLY A 67 -14.83 2.29 -3.02
C GLY A 67 -16.06 1.77 -2.29
N GLU A 68 -15.86 0.86 -1.33
CA GLU A 68 -16.94 0.19 -0.62
C GLU A 68 -17.54 1.10 0.47
N SER A 69 -18.75 0.78 0.91
CA SER A 69 -19.39 1.51 2.00
C SER A 69 -18.56 1.43 3.28
N LEU A 70 -18.34 2.58 3.93
CA LEU A 70 -17.64 2.65 5.22
C LEU A 70 -18.34 1.85 6.34
N GLN A 71 -19.60 1.47 6.14
CA GLN A 71 -20.41 0.69 7.08
C GLN A 71 -20.57 -0.79 6.67
N SER A 72 -19.97 -1.19 5.54
CA SER A 72 -20.02 -2.57 5.07
C SER A 72 -19.33 -3.50 6.07
N LYS A 73 -20.04 -4.55 6.49
CA LYS A 73 -19.49 -5.62 7.35
C LYS A 73 -18.71 -6.68 6.57
N LEU A 74 -18.92 -6.78 5.25
CA LEU A 74 -18.29 -7.80 4.41
C LEU A 74 -17.01 -7.30 3.73
N ARG A 75 -16.93 -6.00 3.42
CA ARG A 75 -15.79 -5.37 2.76
C ARG A 75 -15.58 -3.98 3.35
N THR A 76 -15.03 -3.93 4.55
CA THR A 76 -14.77 -2.65 5.22
C THR A 76 -13.50 -2.03 4.64
N PRO A 77 -13.54 -0.75 4.24
CA PRO A 77 -12.34 -0.02 3.88
C PRO A 77 -11.32 -0.04 5.01
N CYS A 78 -10.06 -0.32 4.69
CA CYS A 78 -8.96 -0.29 5.66
C CYS A 78 -7.64 0.04 4.97
N MET A 79 -6.62 0.31 5.78
CA MET A 79 -5.27 0.62 5.33
C MET A 79 -4.30 -0.37 5.97
N LEU A 80 -3.37 -0.90 5.20
CA LEU A 80 -2.28 -1.76 5.70
C LEU A 80 -0.97 -1.02 5.54
N LEU A 81 -0.16 -0.93 6.59
CA LEU A 81 1.18 -0.34 6.53
C LEU A 81 2.22 -1.40 6.83
N LEU A 82 2.93 -1.82 5.78
CA LEU A 82 3.99 -2.81 5.85
C LEU A 82 5.34 -2.11 5.93
N ASP A 83 6.12 -2.48 6.93
CA ASP A 83 7.38 -1.85 7.25
C ASP A 83 8.39 -2.90 7.75
N SER A 84 9.52 -3.00 7.05
CA SER A 84 10.61 -3.93 7.36
C SER A 84 11.55 -3.44 8.46
N LEU A 85 11.41 -2.21 8.96
CA LEU A 85 12.19 -1.63 10.06
C LEU A 85 11.34 -1.24 11.28
N GLU A 86 10.00 -1.32 11.18
CA GLU A 86 9.05 -0.80 12.18
C GLU A 86 9.27 0.69 12.56
N LYS A 87 9.98 1.45 11.72
CA LYS A 87 10.31 2.89 11.95
C LYS A 87 9.21 3.83 11.48
N ALA A 88 8.37 3.38 10.58
CA ALA A 88 7.26 4.11 9.98
C ALA A 88 5.97 3.97 10.80
N GLY A 89 6.08 3.53 12.06
CA GLY A 89 4.97 3.22 12.94
C GLY A 89 3.92 4.34 13.11
N PRO A 90 2.80 4.04 13.80
CA PRO A 90 1.59 4.86 13.86
C PRO A 90 1.85 6.33 14.21
N SER A 91 2.76 6.63 15.13
CA SER A 91 3.03 8.01 15.56
C SER A 91 3.66 8.90 14.47
N CYS A 92 4.34 8.32 13.47
CA CYS A 92 5.10 9.09 12.49
C CYS A 92 4.34 9.32 11.18
N LEU A 93 3.85 8.24 10.54
CA LEU A 93 3.20 8.36 9.22
C LEU A 93 1.68 8.46 9.28
N GLU A 94 1.04 7.97 10.34
CA GLU A 94 -0.42 7.90 10.40
C GLU A 94 -1.10 9.27 10.21
N PRO A 95 -0.65 10.39 10.81
CA PRO A 95 -1.30 11.68 10.61
C PRO A 95 -1.34 12.10 9.13
N ASP A 96 -0.22 11.89 8.42
CA ASP A 96 -0.11 12.23 7.00
C ASP A 96 -0.89 11.24 6.12
N ILE A 97 -0.90 9.95 6.47
CA ILE A 97 -1.69 8.92 5.77
C ILE A 97 -3.18 9.23 5.90
N ARG A 98 -3.66 9.54 7.11
CA ARG A 98 -5.08 9.89 7.34
C ARG A 98 -5.47 11.15 6.57
N LYS A 99 -4.60 12.17 6.56
CA LYS A 99 -4.81 13.39 5.77
C LYS A 99 -4.83 13.09 4.27
N PHE A 100 -3.92 12.24 3.79
CA PHE A 100 -3.83 11.81 2.41
C PHE A 100 -5.12 11.14 1.94
N VAL A 101 -5.60 10.14 2.69
CA VAL A 101 -6.86 9.45 2.38
C VAL A 101 -8.04 10.41 2.43
N LEU A 102 -8.15 11.27 3.46
CA LEU A 102 -9.23 12.25 3.54
C LEU A 102 -9.27 13.20 2.33
N ASP A 103 -8.11 13.71 1.92
CA ASP A 103 -8.02 14.59 0.75
C ASP A 103 -8.37 13.87 -0.55
N ILE A 104 -8.03 12.57 -0.68
CA ILE A 104 -8.45 11.74 -1.82
C ILE A 104 -9.98 11.69 -1.91
N TYR A 105 -10.67 11.30 -0.82
CA TYR A 105 -12.15 11.27 -0.79
C TYR A 105 -12.76 12.62 -1.16
N LYS A 106 -12.24 13.72 -0.58
CA LYS A 106 -12.70 15.09 -0.87
C LYS A 106 -12.48 15.49 -2.33
N SER A 107 -11.31 15.18 -2.90
CA SER A 107 -10.98 15.54 -4.29
C SER A 107 -11.82 14.82 -5.33
N GLU A 108 -12.37 13.67 -4.95
CA GLU A 108 -13.28 12.86 -5.77
C GLU A 108 -14.75 13.28 -5.58
N GLY A 109 -15.01 14.28 -4.74
CA GLY A 109 -16.35 14.82 -4.52
C GLY A 109 -17.30 13.83 -3.87
N ARG A 110 -16.78 12.84 -3.15
CA ARG A 110 -17.61 11.81 -2.54
C ARG A 110 -18.30 12.35 -1.27
N ALA A 111 -19.50 11.84 -1.00
CA ALA A 111 -20.38 12.36 0.05
C ALA A 111 -20.19 11.68 1.42
N GLU A 112 -19.20 10.79 1.58
CA GLU A 112 -18.99 10.13 2.86
C GLU A 112 -18.62 11.11 3.98
N ASN A 113 -19.10 10.79 5.18
CA ASN A 113 -18.84 11.57 6.37
C ASN A 113 -17.33 11.57 6.70
N THR A 114 -16.75 12.76 6.86
CA THR A 114 -15.33 12.95 7.20
C THR A 114 -14.92 12.22 8.48
N GLU A 115 -15.79 12.13 9.49
CA GLU A 115 -15.53 11.39 10.73
C GLU A 115 -15.45 9.88 10.52
N LEU A 116 -16.22 9.34 9.57
CA LEU A 116 -16.14 7.93 9.23
C LEU A 116 -14.86 7.65 8.43
N ILE A 117 -14.50 8.54 7.50
CA ILE A 117 -13.23 8.45 6.75
C ILE A 117 -12.05 8.49 7.72
N SER A 118 -12.07 9.38 8.71
CA SER A 118 -10.99 9.48 9.70
C SER A 118 -10.88 8.26 10.61
N LYS A 119 -11.94 7.45 10.71
CA LYS A 119 -11.98 6.20 11.48
C LYS A 119 -11.63 4.95 10.68
N ILE A 120 -11.34 5.07 9.38
CA ILE A 120 -10.84 3.95 8.56
C ILE A 120 -9.64 3.31 9.30
N PRO A 121 -9.67 2.00 9.59
CA PRO A 121 -8.60 1.35 10.35
C PRO A 121 -7.26 1.39 9.62
N LEU A 122 -6.19 1.70 10.35
CA LEU A 122 -4.81 1.50 9.91
C LEU A 122 -4.25 0.30 10.65
N LEU A 123 -3.93 -0.77 9.91
CA LEU A 123 -3.40 -2.01 10.45
C LEU A 123 -1.91 -2.11 10.09
N VAL A 124 -1.09 -2.50 11.06
CA VAL A 124 0.37 -2.64 10.90
C VAL A 124 0.74 -4.10 11.12
N PRO A 125 0.76 -4.94 10.06
CA PRO A 125 1.09 -6.35 10.18
C PRO A 125 2.56 -6.55 10.55
N LYS A 126 2.82 -7.53 11.42
CA LYS A 126 4.18 -7.98 11.73
C LYS A 126 4.71 -8.81 10.57
N VAL A 127 5.33 -8.15 9.61
CA VAL A 127 5.95 -8.77 8.42
C VAL A 127 7.41 -9.16 8.69
N PRO A 128 8.06 -9.97 7.81
CA PRO A 128 9.48 -10.26 7.95
C PRO A 128 10.29 -8.96 7.95
N GLN A 129 11.16 -8.81 8.95
CA GLN A 129 11.97 -7.61 9.17
C GLN A 129 13.34 -7.78 8.51
N GLN A 130 13.93 -6.66 8.07
CA GLN A 130 15.28 -6.66 7.50
C GLN A 130 16.34 -6.68 8.60
N ARG A 131 17.55 -7.12 8.24
CA ARG A 131 18.69 -7.18 9.17
C ARG A 131 19.49 -5.87 9.18
N GLY A 132 19.55 -5.17 8.05
CA GLY A 132 20.28 -3.92 7.88
C GLY A 132 19.40 -2.67 7.75
N GLY A 133 19.96 -1.54 7.33
CA GLY A 133 19.21 -0.29 7.07
C GLY A 133 18.85 -0.05 5.60
N GLU A 134 19.49 -0.76 4.68
CA GLU A 134 19.56 -0.38 3.26
C GLU A 134 18.59 -1.19 2.38
N GLU A 135 18.02 -2.27 2.91
CA GLU A 135 17.24 -3.26 2.15
C GLU A 135 15.75 -2.90 2.05
N CYS A 136 15.31 -1.80 2.65
CA CYS A 136 13.88 -1.49 2.79
C CYS A 136 13.16 -1.39 1.45
N GLY A 137 13.84 -0.88 0.40
CA GLY A 137 13.31 -0.88 -0.96
C GLY A 137 13.10 -2.29 -1.53
N ASN A 138 14.02 -3.22 -1.23
CA ASN A 138 13.92 -4.62 -1.67
C ASN A 138 12.75 -5.32 -1.00
N TYR A 139 12.58 -5.11 0.31
CA TYR A 139 11.44 -5.63 1.07
C TYR A 139 10.12 -5.07 0.55
N VAL A 140 10.00 -3.75 0.30
CA VAL A 140 8.79 -3.16 -0.29
C VAL A 140 8.45 -3.77 -1.64
N LEU A 141 9.45 -3.94 -2.51
CA LEU A 141 9.24 -4.55 -3.82
C LEU A 141 8.76 -6.00 -3.70
N TYR A 142 9.34 -6.77 -2.79
CA TYR A 142 8.95 -8.16 -2.58
C TYR A 142 7.58 -8.29 -1.89
N TYR A 143 7.25 -7.42 -0.94
CA TYR A 143 5.91 -7.30 -0.36
C TYR A 143 4.86 -7.05 -1.43
N ILE A 144 5.11 -6.13 -2.36
CA ILE A 144 4.20 -5.89 -3.49
C ILE A 144 4.05 -7.16 -4.33
N ASN A 145 5.15 -7.80 -4.70
CA ASN A 145 5.10 -9.02 -5.52
C ASN A 145 4.25 -10.12 -4.85
N LEU A 146 4.52 -10.42 -3.59
CA LEU A 146 3.78 -11.44 -2.84
C LEU A 146 2.33 -11.04 -2.60
N PHE A 147 2.06 -9.77 -2.29
CA PHE A 147 0.70 -9.28 -2.09
C PHE A 147 -0.10 -9.40 -3.38
N VAL A 148 0.43 -8.98 -4.53
CA VAL A 148 -0.26 -9.15 -5.82
C VAL A 148 -0.51 -10.63 -6.13
N GLN A 149 0.39 -11.52 -5.73
CA GLN A 149 0.22 -12.96 -5.94
C GLN A 149 -0.87 -13.56 -5.03
N GLY A 150 -0.90 -13.19 -3.76
CA GLY A 150 -1.77 -13.80 -2.73
C GLY A 150 -3.00 -12.99 -2.32
N ALA A 151 -3.18 -11.76 -2.78
CA ALA A 151 -4.25 -10.87 -2.31
C ALA A 151 -5.63 -11.54 -2.47
N PRO A 152 -6.42 -11.62 -1.38
CA PRO A 152 -7.75 -12.19 -1.46
C PRO A 152 -8.65 -11.33 -2.35
N GLU A 153 -9.70 -11.91 -2.91
CA GLU A 153 -10.70 -11.10 -3.62
C GLU A 153 -11.50 -10.20 -2.69
N ASN A 154 -11.68 -10.62 -1.45
CA ASN A 154 -12.49 -9.94 -0.43
C ASN A 154 -11.70 -9.91 0.87
N PHE A 155 -10.71 -9.02 0.98
CA PHE A 155 -10.02 -8.83 2.25
C PHE A 155 -11.02 -8.50 3.37
N SER A 156 -11.03 -9.31 4.42
CA SER A 156 -11.76 -9.11 5.66
C SER A 156 -10.79 -8.80 6.80
N MET A 157 -11.21 -7.95 7.73
CA MET A 157 -10.44 -7.69 8.95
C MET A 157 -10.46 -8.88 9.92
N ASP A 158 -11.45 -9.77 9.81
CA ASP A 158 -11.56 -10.94 10.70
C ASP A 158 -10.45 -11.97 10.44
N ASP A 159 -10.00 -12.07 9.19
CA ASP A 159 -8.94 -12.99 8.75
C ASP A 159 -7.54 -12.34 8.79
N TYR A 160 -7.44 -11.07 9.18
CA TYR A 160 -6.17 -10.36 9.29
C TYR A 160 -5.22 -11.11 10.24
N PRO A 161 -3.92 -11.26 9.92
CA PRO A 161 -3.19 -10.64 8.80
C PRO A 161 -3.09 -11.48 7.52
N TYR A 162 -3.94 -12.51 7.34
CA TYR A 162 -3.83 -13.49 6.25
C TYR A 162 -2.41 -14.07 6.14
N PHE A 163 -1.70 -13.78 5.05
CA PHE A 163 -0.35 -14.21 4.77
C PHE A 163 0.72 -13.23 5.29
N MET A 164 0.36 -12.00 5.67
CA MET A 164 1.29 -10.93 6.08
C MET A 164 1.76 -11.12 7.54
N LYS A 165 2.39 -12.27 7.80
CA LYS A 165 2.91 -12.69 9.11
C LYS A 165 4.43 -12.61 9.14
N GLN A 166 5.03 -12.76 10.32
CA GLN A 166 6.47 -12.65 10.48
C GLN A 166 7.24 -13.72 9.71
N ASN A 167 6.57 -14.85 9.42
CA ASN A 167 7.07 -15.96 8.63
C ASN A 167 6.53 -15.96 7.19
N TRP A 168 6.08 -14.83 6.66
CA TRP A 168 5.51 -14.74 5.30
C TRP A 168 6.49 -15.24 4.22
N PHE A 169 7.78 -14.98 4.41
CA PHE A 169 8.86 -15.51 3.59
C PHE A 169 10.16 -15.57 4.38
N SER A 170 11.10 -16.37 3.91
CA SER A 170 12.46 -16.43 4.43
C SER A 170 13.40 -15.50 3.64
N HIS A 171 14.59 -15.25 4.17
CA HIS A 171 15.57 -14.36 3.51
C HIS A 171 16.06 -14.97 2.19
N GLU A 172 16.18 -16.29 2.15
CA GLU A 172 16.59 -17.05 0.96
C GLU A 172 15.56 -16.88 -0.18
N CYS A 173 14.27 -16.82 0.15
CA CYS A 173 13.22 -16.54 -0.84
C CYS A 173 13.31 -15.11 -1.40
N LEU A 174 13.70 -14.14 -0.58
CA LEU A 174 13.91 -12.75 -0.99
C LEU A 174 15.13 -12.64 -1.92
N GLU A 175 16.26 -13.23 -1.54
CA GLU A 175 17.49 -13.27 -2.33
C GLU A 175 17.23 -13.92 -3.70
N ALA A 176 16.65 -15.12 -3.72
CA ALA A 176 16.32 -15.84 -4.95
C ALA A 176 15.31 -15.09 -5.85
N PHE A 177 14.51 -14.17 -5.29
CA PHE A 177 13.65 -13.31 -6.08
C PHE A 177 14.44 -12.22 -6.81
N PHE A 178 15.43 -11.61 -6.16
CA PHE A 178 16.26 -10.58 -6.78
C PHE A 178 17.29 -11.15 -7.77
N GLU A 179 17.85 -12.32 -7.50
CA GLU A 179 18.71 -13.04 -8.47
C GLU A 179 17.99 -13.28 -9.80
N LYS A 180 16.67 -13.50 -9.78
CA LYS A 180 15.85 -13.68 -11.00
C LYS A 180 15.53 -12.37 -11.71
N LEU A 181 15.72 -11.22 -11.05
CA LEU A 181 15.45 -9.90 -11.60
C LEU A 181 16.69 -9.25 -12.20
N GLU A 182 17.87 -9.64 -11.74
CA GLU A 182 19.12 -9.23 -12.39
C GLU A 182 19.11 -9.75 -13.84
N PRO A 183 19.38 -8.88 -14.84
CA PRO A 183 19.63 -9.36 -16.18
C PRO A 183 20.78 -10.36 -16.11
N ILE A 184 20.68 -11.48 -16.83
CA ILE A 184 21.87 -12.27 -17.15
C ILE A 184 22.83 -11.29 -17.85
N GLU A 185 23.90 -10.87 -17.17
CA GLU A 185 24.99 -10.16 -17.83
C GLU A 185 25.50 -11.10 -18.94
N MET A 186 25.41 -10.61 -20.18
CA MET A 186 26.10 -11.19 -21.33
C MET A 186 27.47 -10.56 -21.45
#